data_AF-A0A4Y7QJ59-F1
#
_entry.id   AF-A0A4Y7QJ59-F1
#
_cell.length_a   1.000
_cell.length_b   1.000
_cell.length_c   1.000
_cell.angle_alpha   90.00
_cell.angle_beta   90.00
_cell.angle_gamma   90.00
#
_symmetry.space_group_name_H-M   'P 1'
#
loop_
_entity.id
_entity.type
_entity.pdbx_description
1 polymer ?
#
loop_
_entity_poly.entity_id
_entity_poly.type
_entity_poly.pdbx_seq_one_letter_code
_entity_poly.pdbx_strand_id
1 'polypeptide(L)'
;MWSLYLAEAEKVDKALVERWTGDMDGILIFAGLFSASVTAFIIESYKKLSPDSGDTTVALLMQISSQLVAISNGTNLNAAPPPSTNIQFQPTSSMVAVNILWFLSLALALICALSATLVQQWAR
;
A
#
# COMPACT_ATOMS: atom_id res chain seq x y z
N MET A 1 17.16 35.78 43.20
CA MET A 1 16.41 35.99 41.94
C MET A 1 16.54 34.80 41.00
N TRP A 2 17.78 34.34 40.70
CA TRP A 2 18.02 33.25 39.75
C TRP A 2 17.38 31.90 40.15
N SER A 3 17.42 31.53 41.43
CA SER A 3 16.80 30.28 41.93
C SER A 3 15.27 30.24 41.77
N LEU A 4 14.61 31.40 41.85
CA LEU A 4 13.17 31.51 41.65
C LEU A 4 12.81 31.35 40.16
N TYR A 5 13.59 31.96 39.27
CA TYR A 5 13.45 31.79 37.82
C TYR A 5 13.72 30.34 37.38
N LEU A 6 14.76 29.72 37.95
CA LEU A 6 15.13 28.35 37.61
C LEU A 6 14.05 27.35 38.07
N ALA A 7 13.52 27.53 39.28
CA ALA A 7 12.44 26.69 39.81
C ALA A 7 11.14 26.82 39.00
N GLU A 8 10.85 28.00 38.47
CA GLU A 8 9.66 28.21 37.65
C GLU A 8 9.85 27.72 36.21
N ALA A 9 11.04 27.89 35.64
CA ALA A 9 11.41 27.31 34.36
C ALA A 9 11.36 25.78 34.39
N GLU A 10 11.88 25.14 35.44
CA GLU A 10 11.88 23.67 35.59
C GLU A 10 10.45 23.10 35.63
N LYS A 11 9.51 23.78 36.30
CA LYS A 11 8.10 23.35 36.33
C LYS A 11 7.44 23.46 34.95
N VAL A 12 7.69 24.56 34.24
CA VAL A 12 7.14 24.79 32.90
C VAL A 12 7.71 23.76 31.91
N ASP A 13 9.01 23.53 31.97
CA ASP A 13 9.71 22.59 31.08
C ASP A 13 9.22 21.16 31.31
N LYS A 14 9.09 20.74 32.58
CA LYS A 14 8.58 19.43 32.94
C LYS A 14 7.12 19.22 32.49
N ALA A 15 6.26 20.23 32.66
CA ALA A 15 4.88 20.16 32.20
C ALA A 15 4.78 20.11 30.66
N LEU A 16 5.67 20.80 29.95
CA LEU A 16 5.75 20.76 28.49
C LEU A 16 6.18 19.38 27.99
N VAL A 17 7.22 18.81 28.60
CA VAL A 17 7.76 17.48 28.26
C VAL A 17 6.72 16.38 28.52
N GLU A 18 6.01 16.44 29.64
CA GLU A 18 4.97 15.45 29.97
C GLU A 18 3.81 15.51 28.96
N ARG A 19 3.38 16.72 28.58
CA ARG A 19 2.36 16.92 27.55
C ARG A 19 2.81 16.44 26.17
N TRP A 20 4.03 16.80 25.76
CA TRP A 20 4.59 16.39 24.46
C TRP A 20 4.77 14.87 24.37
N THR A 21 5.16 14.23 25.46
CA THR A 21 5.27 12.77 25.54
C THR A 21 3.91 12.11 25.34
N GLY A 22 2.85 12.63 25.97
CA GLY A 22 1.49 12.13 25.78
C GLY A 22 0.97 12.29 24.35
N ASP A 23 1.20 13.45 23.73
CA ASP A 23 0.82 13.71 22.33
C ASP A 23 1.55 12.74 21.37
N MET A 24 2.82 12.46 21.62
CA MET A 24 3.62 11.51 20.84
C MET A 24 3.17 10.05 20.96
N ASP A 25 2.86 9.58 22.17
CA ASP A 25 2.31 8.24 22.38
C ASP A 25 0.99 8.07 21.62
N GLY A 26 0.15 9.11 21.61
CA GLY A 26 -1.07 9.15 20.80
C GLY A 26 -0.80 8.99 19.31
N ILE A 27 0.16 9.76 18.77
CA ILE A 27 0.56 9.69 17.35
C ILE A 27 1.12 8.31 16.99
N LEU A 28 1.91 7.69 17.88
CA LEU A 28 2.47 6.35 17.67
C LEU A 28 1.38 5.27 17.57
N ILE A 29 0.38 5.30 18.45
CA ILE A 29 -0.76 4.37 18.40
C ILE A 29 -1.55 4.56 17.11
N PHE A 30 -1.85 5.81 16.73
CA PHE A 30 -2.54 6.13 15.48
C PHE A 30 -1.74 5.68 14.26
N ALA A 31 -0.43 5.92 14.22
CA ALA A 31 0.43 5.50 13.13
C ALA A 31 0.47 3.97 12.99
N GLY A 32 0.51 3.23 14.11
CA GLY A 32 0.45 1.77 14.11
C GLY A 32 -0.86 1.23 13.52
N LEU A 33 -2.00 1.73 14.00
CA LEU A 33 -3.32 1.36 13.49
C LEU A 33 -3.48 1.71 12.01
N PHE A 34 -3.03 2.91 11.63
CA PHE A 34 -3.06 3.38 10.25
C PHE A 34 -2.21 2.48 9.34
N SER A 35 -0.97 2.18 9.73
CA SER A 35 -0.08 1.28 9.01
C SER A 35 -0.66 -0.11 8.83
N ALA A 36 -1.32 -0.67 9.85
CA ALA A 36 -2.01 -1.95 9.75
C ALA A 36 -3.15 -1.93 8.72
N SER A 37 -3.98 -0.87 8.74
CA SER A 37 -5.06 -0.71 7.76
C SER A 37 -4.52 -0.56 6.33
N VAL A 38 -3.49 0.27 6.12
CA VAL A 38 -2.86 0.48 4.81
C VAL A 38 -2.20 -0.81 4.31
N THR A 39 -1.55 -1.58 5.19
CA THR A 39 -0.97 -2.88 4.83
C THR A 39 -2.03 -3.84 4.32
N ALA A 40 -3.20 -3.90 4.98
CA ALA A 40 -4.32 -4.71 4.50
C ALA A 40 -4.83 -4.26 3.12
N PHE A 41 -4.97 -2.94 2.90
CA PHE A 41 -5.34 -2.40 1.58
C PHE A 41 -4.29 -2.68 0.50
N ILE A 42 -3.00 -2.61 0.83
CA ILE A 42 -1.90 -2.95 -0.09
C ILE A 42 -1.99 -4.42 -0.48
N ILE A 43 -2.16 -5.35 0.47
CA ILE A 43 -2.30 -6.79 0.19
C ILE A 43 -3.47 -7.04 -0.77
N GLU A 44 -4.63 -6.42 -0.50
CA GLU A 44 -5.82 -6.59 -1.33
C GLU A 44 -5.65 -5.94 -2.71
N SER A 45 -5.02 -4.77 -2.79
CA SER A 45 -4.67 -4.11 -4.04
C SER A 45 -3.66 -4.93 -4.86
N TYR A 46 -2.70 -5.59 -4.21
CA TYR A 46 -1.70 -6.43 -4.86
C TYR A 46 -2.34 -7.68 -5.47
N LYS A 47 -3.33 -8.26 -4.77
CA LYS A 47 -4.15 -9.35 -5.32
C LYS A 47 -4.92 -8.91 -6.56
N LYS A 48 -5.47 -7.70 -6.57
CA LYS A 48 -6.16 -7.14 -7.76
C LYS A 48 -5.21 -6.74 -8.89
N LEU A 49 -3.92 -6.53 -8.59
CA LEU A 49 -2.87 -6.23 -9.56
C LEU A 49 -2.26 -7.49 -10.19
N SER A 50 -2.46 -8.67 -9.61
CA SER A 50 -2.05 -9.92 -10.23
C SER A 50 -3.11 -10.36 -11.25
N PRO A 51 -2.70 -10.84 -12.43
CA PRO A 51 -3.64 -11.37 -13.41
C PRO A 51 -4.47 -12.48 -12.75
N ASP A 52 -5.79 -12.30 -12.74
CA ASP A 52 -6.70 -13.36 -12.34
C ASP A 52 -6.45 -14.54 -13.29
N SER A 53 -5.89 -15.61 -12.74
CA SER A 53 -5.64 -16.87 -13.44
C SER A 53 -6.95 -17.42 -14.05
N GLY A 54 -8.10 -17.00 -13.51
CA GLY A 54 -9.43 -17.28 -14.03
C GLY A 54 -9.67 -16.67 -15.41
N ASP A 55 -9.48 -15.36 -15.58
CA ASP A 55 -9.70 -14.67 -16.86
C ASP A 55 -8.78 -15.17 -17.98
N THR A 56 -7.52 -15.47 -17.67
CA THR A 56 -6.59 -16.10 -18.63
C THR A 56 -7.03 -17.51 -19.01
N THR A 57 -7.53 -18.30 -18.04
CA THR A 57 -8.08 -19.64 -18.30
C THR A 57 -9.38 -19.57 -19.11
N VAL A 58 -10.25 -18.60 -18.85
CA VAL A 58 -11.51 -18.39 -19.61
C VAL A 58 -11.23 -17.92 -21.03
N ALA A 59 -10.25 -17.03 -21.23
CA ALA A 59 -9.81 -16.61 -22.56
C ALA A 59 -9.21 -17.78 -23.35
N LEU A 60 -8.37 -18.60 -22.70
CA LEU A 60 -7.82 -19.82 -23.29
C LEU A 60 -8.91 -20.86 -23.59
N LEU A 61 -9.89 -21.03 -22.71
CA LEU A 61 -11.04 -21.93 -22.91
C LEU A 61 -11.93 -21.47 -24.07
N MET A 62 -12.22 -20.17 -24.19
CA MET A 62 -12.92 -19.63 -25.36
C MET A 62 -12.13 -19.85 -26.65
N GLN A 63 -10.81 -19.67 -26.61
CA GLN A 63 -9.93 -19.90 -27.76
C GLN A 63 -9.93 -21.38 -28.17
N ILE A 64 -9.82 -22.32 -27.23
CA ILE A 64 -9.92 -23.76 -27.49
C ILE A 64 -11.30 -24.13 -28.02
N SER A 65 -12.38 -23.56 -27.44
CA SER A 65 -13.75 -23.79 -27.89
C SER A 65 -13.95 -23.34 -29.35
N SER A 66 -13.48 -22.15 -29.71
CA SER A 66 -13.59 -21.65 -31.10
C SER A 66 -12.79 -22.49 -32.11
N GLN A 67 -11.62 -23.00 -31.72
CA GLN A 67 -10.84 -23.94 -32.52
C GLN A 67 -11.58 -25.27 -32.70
N LEU A 68 -12.19 -25.80 -31.64
CA LEU A 68 -12.92 -27.06 -31.70
C LEU A 68 -14.17 -26.96 -32.59
N VAL A 69 -14.87 -25.82 -32.55
CA VAL A 69 -16.00 -25.54 -33.44
C VAL A 69 -15.54 -25.47 -34.90
N ALA A 70 -14.43 -24.78 -35.20
CA ALA A 70 -13.87 -24.69 -36.55
C ALA A 70 -13.42 -26.07 -37.10
N ILE A 71 -12.85 -26.92 -36.25
CA ILE A 71 -12.52 -28.32 -36.60
C ILE A 71 -13.80 -29.11 -36.89
N SER A 72 -14.84 -28.97 -36.05
CA SER A 72 -16.11 -29.68 -36.25
C SER A 72 -16.84 -29.25 -37.53
N ASN A 73 -16.64 -28.00 -37.97
CA ASN A 73 -17.26 -27.43 -39.15
C ASN A 73 -16.48 -27.72 -40.45
N GLY A 74 -15.46 -28.60 -40.40
CA GLY A 74 -14.75 -29.11 -41.58
C GLY A 74 -13.79 -28.13 -42.26
N THR A 75 -13.53 -26.95 -41.67
CA THR A 75 -12.55 -26.00 -42.20
C THR A 75 -11.12 -26.49 -41.92
N ASN A 76 -10.30 -26.65 -42.97
CA ASN A 76 -8.89 -27.03 -42.84
C ASN A 76 -8.13 -25.94 -42.07
N LEU A 77 -7.53 -26.32 -40.94
CA LEU A 77 -6.63 -25.46 -40.17
C LEU A 77 -5.30 -25.35 -40.92
N ASN A 78 -5.23 -24.48 -41.94
CA ASN A 78 -3.95 -23.87 -42.27
C ASN A 78 -3.54 -23.13 -41.00
N ALA A 79 -2.60 -23.72 -40.27
CA ALA A 79 -2.09 -23.26 -39.00
C ALA A 79 -1.51 -21.85 -39.16
N ALA A 80 -2.37 -20.83 -39.10
CA ALA A 80 -1.95 -19.52 -38.67
C ALA A 80 -1.30 -19.74 -37.30
N PRO A 81 -0.04 -19.33 -37.10
CA PRO A 81 0.57 -19.41 -35.78
C PRO A 81 -0.41 -18.79 -34.79
N PRO A 82 -0.61 -19.39 -33.60
CA PRO A 82 -1.56 -18.87 -32.63
C PRO A 82 -1.30 -17.37 -32.55
N PRO A 83 -2.33 -16.49 -32.71
CA PRO A 83 -2.13 -15.08 -32.50
C PRO A 83 -1.48 -15.03 -31.13
N SER A 84 -0.25 -14.51 -31.08
CA SER A 84 0.49 -14.47 -29.85
C SER A 84 -0.39 -13.68 -28.92
N THR A 85 -1.09 -14.38 -28.03
CA THR A 85 -1.88 -13.80 -26.96
C THR A 85 -0.84 -13.27 -25.99
N ASN A 86 -0.11 -12.24 -26.44
CA ASN A 86 0.40 -11.19 -25.61
C ASN A 86 -0.87 -10.57 -25.03
N ILE A 87 -1.45 -11.27 -24.05
CA ILE A 87 -2.14 -10.64 -22.93
C ILE A 87 -1.01 -9.88 -22.24
N GLN A 88 -0.56 -8.80 -22.89
CA GLN A 88 0.37 -7.87 -22.33
C GLN A 88 -0.47 -7.20 -21.26
N PHE A 89 -0.39 -7.80 -20.08
CA PHE A 89 -1.08 -7.36 -18.90
C PHE A 89 -0.54 -5.95 -18.63
N GLN A 90 -1.23 -4.96 -19.18
CA GLN A 90 -0.95 -3.57 -18.91
C GLN A 90 -1.79 -3.23 -17.69
N PRO A 91 -1.21 -3.23 -16.48
CA PRO A 91 -1.93 -2.78 -15.31
C PRO A 91 -2.44 -1.37 -15.59
N THR A 92 -3.75 -1.17 -15.47
CA THR A 92 -4.39 0.13 -15.69
C THR A 92 -3.70 1.17 -14.83
N SER A 93 -3.25 2.28 -15.42
CA SER A 93 -2.43 3.31 -14.74
C SER A 93 -3.07 3.85 -13.46
N SER A 94 -4.41 3.82 -13.36
CA SER A 94 -5.16 4.18 -12.16
C SER A 94 -4.88 3.25 -10.97
N MET A 95 -4.70 1.95 -11.21
CA MET A 95 -4.45 0.95 -10.17
C MET A 95 -3.03 1.09 -9.60
N VAL A 96 -2.06 1.44 -10.47
CA VAL A 96 -0.70 1.80 -10.06
C VAL A 96 -0.71 3.10 -9.24
N ALA A 97 -1.46 4.12 -9.67
CA ALA A 97 -1.58 5.38 -8.93
C ALA A 97 -2.16 5.18 -7.52
N VAL A 98 -3.17 4.33 -7.37
CA VAL A 98 -3.76 3.99 -6.06
C VAL A 98 -2.73 3.28 -5.17
N ASN A 99 -1.97 2.32 -5.71
CA ASN A 99 -0.91 1.65 -4.95
C ASN A 99 0.21 2.63 -4.52
N ILE A 100 0.59 3.56 -5.39
CA ILE A 100 1.54 4.63 -5.06
C ILE A 100 0.98 5.53 -3.94
N LEU A 101 -0.28 5.92 -4.01
CA LEU A 101 -0.93 6.74 -2.96
C LEU A 101 -0.96 6.01 -1.61
N TRP A 102 -1.26 4.71 -1.61
CA TRP A 102 -1.19 3.89 -0.39
C TRP A 102 0.23 3.84 0.18
N PHE A 103 1.24 3.61 -0.66
CA PHE A 103 2.65 3.62 -0.26
C PHE A 103 3.10 4.98 0.27
N LEU A 104 2.71 6.07 -0.39
CA LEU A 104 3.05 7.43 0.02
C LEU A 104 2.43 7.75 1.39
N SER A 105 1.18 7.31 1.59
CA SER A 105 0.48 7.46 2.85
C SER A 105 1.16 6.70 3.99
N LEU A 106 1.63 5.48 3.74
CA LEU A 106 2.41 4.69 4.69
C LEU A 106 3.75 5.35 5.02
N ALA A 107 4.46 5.84 3.99
CA ALA A 107 5.73 6.54 4.17
C ALA A 107 5.59 7.80 5.04
N LEU A 108 4.55 8.62 4.78
CA LEU A 108 4.24 9.80 5.59
C LEU A 108 3.92 9.43 7.04
N ALA A 109 3.14 8.36 7.26
CA ALA A 109 2.84 7.88 8.61
C ALA A 109 4.11 7.42 9.36
N LEU A 110 5.02 6.70 8.68
CA LEU A 110 6.31 6.30 9.25
C LEU A 110 7.20 7.50 9.57
N ILE A 111 7.28 8.50 8.69
CA ILE A 111 8.05 9.73 8.94
C ILE A 111 7.49 10.47 10.17
N CYS A 112 6.17 10.54 10.31
CA CYS A 112 5.52 11.14 11.48
C CYS A 112 5.86 10.37 12.77
N ALA A 113 5.78 9.05 12.75
CA ALA A 113 6.16 8.19 13.88
C ALA A 113 7.65 8.30 14.23
N LEU A 114 8.54 8.35 13.24
CA LEU A 114 9.98 8.55 13.46
C LEU A 114 10.26 9.94 14.04
N SER A 115 9.59 10.98 13.56
CA SER A 115 9.71 12.33 14.12
C SER A 115 9.25 12.37 15.57
N ALA A 116 8.11 11.75 15.88
CA ALA A 116 7.59 11.59 17.23
C ALA A 116 8.61 10.90 18.15
N THR A 117 9.09 9.71 17.76
CA THR A 117 10.08 8.97 18.57
C THR A 117 11.38 9.74 18.77
N LEU A 118 11.84 10.49 17.75
CA LEU A 118 13.04 11.32 17.86
C LEU A 118 12.83 12.42 18.90
N VAL A 119 11.73 13.17 18.85
CA VAL A 119 11.41 14.18 19.88
C VAL A 119 11.34 13.54 21.29
N GLN A 120 10.82 12.32 21.40
CA GLN A 120 10.76 11.59 22.69
C GLN A 120 12.16 11.25 23.21
N GLN A 121 13.10 10.90 22.33
CA GLN A 121 14.50 10.65 22.67
C GLN A 121 15.26 11.93 23.02
N TRP A 122 14.91 13.08 22.41
CA TRP A 122 15.53 14.37 22.71
C TRP A 122 15.00 15.02 24.00
N ALA A 123 13.75 14.75 24.36
CA ALA A 123 13.11 15.29 25.56
C ALA A 123 13.38 14.46 26.84
N ARG A 124 14.07 13.32 26.71
CA ARG A 124 14.42 12.40 27.80
C ARG A 124 15.86 12.61 28.24
#